data_AF-A0A6C8H8L1-F1
#
_entry.id   AF-A0A6C8H8L1-F1
#
_cell.length_a   1.000
_cell.length_b   1.000
_cell.length_c   1.000
_cell.angle_alpha   90.00
_cell.angle_beta   90.00
_cell.angle_gamma   90.00
#
_symmetry.space_group_name_H-M   'P 1'
#
loop_
_entity.id
_entity.type
_entity.pdbx_description
1 polymer ?
#
loop_
_entity_poly.entity_id
_entity_poly.type
_entity_poly.pdbx_seq_one_letter_code
_entity_poly.pdbx_strand_id
1 'polypeptide(L)' 'MFKRVKSEKIENIKRDMKKRISSRPRSRKGGVRNDDTYPNASNNAEAFYIIE' A
#
# COMPACT_ATOMS: atom_id res chain seq x y z
N MET A 1 7.14 -24.59 -8.72
CA MET A 1 6.94 -24.80 -7.27
C MET A 1 7.48 -23.63 -6.43
N PHE A 2 8.75 -23.22 -6.58
CA PHE A 2 9.37 -22.14 -5.79
C PHE A 2 8.67 -20.77 -5.80
N LYS A 3 8.09 -20.35 -6.94
CA LYS A 3 7.34 -19.07 -7.01
C LYS A 3 6.12 -19.05 -6.08
N ARG A 4 5.42 -20.18 -5.97
CA ARG A 4 4.21 -20.34 -5.14
C ARG A 4 4.51 -20.29 -3.63
N VAL A 5 5.59 -20.98 -3.21
CA VAL A 5 6.03 -20.97 -1.80
C VAL A 5 6.45 -19.57 -1.35
N LYS A 6 7.14 -18.79 -2.20
CA LYS A 6 7.53 -17.41 -1.89
C LYS A 6 6.32 -16.48 -1.77
N SER A 7 5.30 -16.63 -2.63
CA SER A 7 4.08 -15.82 -2.54
C SER A 7 3.29 -16.12 -1.27
N GLU A 8 3.16 -17.39 -0.88
CA GLU A 8 2.47 -17.80 0.36
C GLU A 8 3.16 -17.24 1.61
N LYS A 9 4.50 -17.25 1.63
CA LYS A 9 5.26 -16.65 2.74
C LYS A 9 4.99 -15.14 2.86
N ILE A 10 4.94 -14.42 1.74
CA ILE A 10 4.67 -12.98 1.72
C ILE A 10 3.24 -12.67 2.17
N GLU A 11 2.27 -13.47 1.71
CA GLU A 11 0.87 -13.39 2.13
C GLU A 11 0.73 -13.53 3.65
N ASN A 12 1.38 -14.53 4.25
CA ASN A 12 1.30 -14.77 5.68
C ASN A 12 1.91 -13.62 6.49
N ILE A 13 3.05 -13.06 6.05
CA ILE A 13 3.65 -11.87 6.67
C ILE A 13 2.69 -10.67 6.61
N LYS A 14 2.04 -10.44 5.47
CA LYS A 14 1.06 -9.35 5.34
C LYS A 14 -0.13 -9.53 6.27
N ARG A 15 -0.66 -10.75 6.40
CA ARG A 15 -1.72 -11.08 7.37
C ARG A 15 -1.26 -10.80 8.79
N ASP A 16 -0.02 -11.15 9.12
CA ASP A 16 0.55 -10.89 10.44
C ASP A 16 0.72 -9.40 10.76
N MET A 17 1.09 -8.60 9.76
CA MET A 17 1.23 -7.14 9.91
C MET A 17 -0.09 -6.40 10.07
N LYS A 18 -1.21 -6.92 9.54
CA LYS A 18 -2.54 -6.27 9.61
C LYS A 18 -3.63 -7.25 10.03
N LYS A 19 -3.49 -7.81 11.25
CA LYS A 19 -4.49 -8.75 11.84
C LYS A 19 -5.84 -8.11 12.16
N ARG A 20 -5.86 -6.80 12.42
CA ARG A 20 -7.06 -6.07 12.87
C ARG A 20 -7.17 -4.71 12.18
N ILE A 21 -8.39 -4.20 12.13
CA ILE A 21 -8.65 -2.81 11.73
C ILE A 21 -7.94 -1.90 12.72
N SER A 22 -7.17 -0.96 12.18
CA SER A 22 -6.43 0.03 12.97
C SER A 22 -6.17 1.25 12.12
N SER A 23 -6.09 2.41 12.77
CA SER A 23 -5.65 3.66 12.15
C SER A 23 -4.14 3.62 11.86
N ARG A 24 -3.72 4.40 10.87
CA ARG A 24 -2.30 4.68 10.61
C ARG A 24 -2.17 6.07 9.97
N PRO A 25 -1.20 6.89 10.37
CA PRO A 25 -0.94 8.16 9.70
C PRO A 25 -0.40 7.91 8.28
N ARG A 26 -0.67 8.85 7.37
CA ARG A 26 -0.07 8.90 6.04
C ARG A 26 0.57 10.26 5.85
N SER A 27 1.84 10.28 5.47
CA SER A 27 2.57 11.51 5.19
C SER A 27 2.40 11.93 3.73
N ARG A 28 2.58 13.23 3.46
CA ARG A 28 2.70 13.76 2.10
C ARG A 28 4.05 13.36 1.51
N LYS A 29 4.07 12.83 0.28
CA LYS A 29 5.28 12.34 -0.39
C LYS A 29 5.49 12.90 -1.81
N GLY A 30 4.71 13.92 -2.18
CA GLY A 30 4.73 14.54 -3.50
C GLY A 30 3.51 14.18 -4.36
N GLY A 31 3.15 15.08 -5.26
CA GLY A 31 1.90 15.01 -6.00
C GLY A 31 1.91 14.06 -7.18
N VAL A 32 0.90 14.23 -8.04
CA VAL A 32 0.79 13.55 -9.33
C VAL A 32 2.03 13.85 -10.18
N ARG A 33 2.59 12.80 -10.77
CA ARG A 33 3.65 12.88 -11.77
C ARG A 33 3.04 13.08 -13.16
N ASN A 34 3.87 13.44 -14.14
CA ASN A 34 3.43 13.64 -15.54
C ASN A 34 2.82 12.38 -16.20
N ASP A 35 3.00 11.20 -15.60
CA ASP A 35 2.42 9.93 -16.05
C ASP A 35 1.15 9.53 -15.26
N ASP A 36 0.53 10.49 -14.59
CA ASP A 36 -0.65 10.31 -13.72
C ASP A 36 -0.43 9.35 -12.54
N THR A 37 0.83 9.01 -12.22
CA THR A 37 1.15 8.16 -11.08
C THR A 37 1.54 8.95 -9.83
N TYR A 38 1.36 8.31 -8.68
CA TYR A 38 1.84 8.83 -7.39
C TYR A 38 3.05 8.05 -6.90
N PRO A 39 4.09 8.74 -6.39
CA PRO A 39 5.18 8.08 -5.68
C PRO A 39 4.63 7.36 -4.45
N ASN A 40 4.84 6.04 -4.36
CA ASN A 40 4.41 5.22 -3.22
C ASN A 40 2.93 5.47 -2.84
N ALA A 41 2.02 5.41 -3.83
CA ALA A 41 0.62 5.81 -3.73
C ALA A 41 -0.09 5.32 -2.45
N SER A 42 0.10 4.05 -2.08
CA SER A 42 -0.54 3.46 -0.88
C SER A 42 -0.07 4.06 0.45
N ASN A 43 1.02 4.82 0.48
CA ASN A 43 1.56 5.49 1.67
C ASN A 43 1.70 7.01 1.48
N ASN A 44 1.09 7.57 0.43
CA ASN A 44 1.14 8.99 0.11
C ASN A 44 -0.23 9.63 0.36
N ALA A 45 -0.30 10.60 1.25
CA ALA A 45 -1.55 11.29 1.57
C ALA A 45 -2.19 11.99 0.36
N GLU A 46 -1.38 12.42 -0.62
CA GLU A 46 -1.85 13.17 -1.79
C GLU A 46 -2.48 12.27 -2.87
N ALA A 47 -2.37 10.94 -2.73
CA ALA A 47 -2.95 9.96 -3.66
C ALA A 47 -4.39 9.52 -3.30
N PHE A 48 -4.98 10.09 -2.23
CA PHE A 48 -6.30 9.71 -1.74
C PHE A 48 -7.34 10.76 -2.09
N TYR A 49 -8.44 10.31 -2.68
CA TYR A 49 -9.61 11.11 -3.05
C TYR A 49 -10.86 10.55 -2.37
N ILE A 50 -11.92 11.38 -2.30
CA ILE A 50 -13.25 10.91 -1.89
C ILE A 50 -13.80 10.03 -3.02
N ILE A 51 -14.34 8.86 -2.64
CA ILE A 51 -15.04 7.98 -3.58
C ILE A 51 -16.50 8.46 -3.61
N GLU A 52 -16.95 8.95 -4.77
CA GLU A 52 -18.34 9.33 -5.05
C GLU A 52 -19.17 8.15 -5.55
#